data_AF-A0A972FQR8-F1
#
_entry.id   AF-A0A972FQR8-F1
#
_cell.length_a   1.000
_cell.length_b   1.000
_cell.length_c   1.000
_cell.angle_alpha   90.00
_cell.angle_beta   90.00
_cell.angle_gamma   90.00
#
_symmetry.space_group_name_H-M   'P 1'
#
loop_
_entity.id
_entity.type
_entity.pdbx_description
1 polymer ?
#
loop_
_entity_poly.entity_id
_entity_poly.type
_entity_poly.pdbx_seq_one_letter_code
_entity_poly.pdbx_strand_id
1 'polypeptide(L)'
;MNKTVKKMLAAHEHLLHMEDAMVTSHTQRESGEWVQHTLMLQGYDVPFKFRRVKKYKSLQGQRVSLVYYPETTSVAGIELEIMQVVRIKRA
;
A
#
# COMPACT_ATOMS: atom_id res chain seq x y z
N MET A 1 20.26 -5.09 19.92
CA MET A 1 19.48 -4.59 18.75
C MET A 1 19.51 -5.64 17.65
N ASN A 2 18.37 -6.26 17.34
CA ASN A 2 18.27 -7.43 16.45
C ASN A 2 18.68 -7.08 15.01
N LYS A 3 19.59 -7.87 14.42
CA LYS A 3 20.07 -7.73 13.01
C LYS A 3 18.92 -7.63 12.00
N THR A 4 17.76 -8.23 12.29
CA THR A 4 16.54 -8.17 11.48
C THR A 4 16.00 -6.75 11.31
N VAL A 5 16.05 -5.93 12.37
CA VAL A 5 15.56 -4.54 12.35
C VAL A 5 16.47 -3.65 11.51
N LYS A 6 17.79 -3.87 11.56
CA LYS A 6 18.77 -3.15 10.72
C LYS A 6 18.62 -3.49 9.24
N LYS A 7 18.31 -4.74 8.90
CA LYS A 7 18.10 -5.17 7.51
C LYS A 7 16.81 -4.59 6.91
N MET A 8 15.76 -4.45 7.73
CA MET A 8 14.56 -3.69 7.35
C MET A 8 14.89 -2.21 7.22
N LEU A 9 15.53 -1.56 8.19
CA LEU A 9 15.85 -0.12 8.08
C LEU A 9 16.73 0.25 6.87
N ALA A 10 17.64 -0.63 6.43
CA ALA A 10 18.50 -0.38 5.26
C ALA A 10 17.80 -0.47 3.90
N ALA A 11 16.62 -1.10 3.82
CA ALA A 11 15.78 -1.10 2.60
C ALA A 11 14.75 0.04 2.59
N HIS A 12 14.72 0.88 3.63
CA HIS A 12 13.64 1.79 3.98
C HIS A 12 14.06 3.28 4.04
N GLU A 13 15.19 3.69 3.45
CA GLU A 13 15.61 5.10 3.43
C GLU A 13 14.63 6.04 2.67
N HIS A 14 13.67 5.50 1.91
CA HIS A 14 12.69 6.27 1.14
C HIS A 14 11.24 5.97 1.52
N LEU A 15 10.98 5.63 2.79
CA LEU A 15 9.59 5.53 3.26
C LEU A 15 8.95 6.92 3.31
N LEU A 16 7.90 7.09 2.53
CA LEU A 16 7.02 8.26 2.55
C LEU A 16 5.88 8.05 3.53
N HIS A 17 5.43 9.14 4.11
CA HIS A 17 4.30 9.17 5.04
C HIS A 17 3.24 10.13 4.53
N MET A 18 1.98 9.71 4.63
CA MET A 18 0.81 10.52 4.26
C MET A 18 -0.24 10.38 5.33
N GLU A 19 -0.79 11.51 5.75
CA GLU A 19 -1.86 11.56 6.75
C GLU A 19 -3.16 12.02 6.13
N ASP A 20 -4.27 11.55 6.70
CA ASP A 20 -5.62 12.03 6.41
C ASP A 20 -6.02 11.96 4.93
N ALA A 21 -5.52 10.93 4.22
CA ALA A 21 -5.79 10.73 2.81
C ALA A 21 -7.17 10.10 2.58
N MET A 22 -7.98 10.72 1.74
CA MET A 22 -9.32 10.23 1.38
C MET A 22 -9.24 9.10 0.35
N VAL A 23 -9.81 7.94 0.69
CA VAL A 23 -9.85 6.77 -0.21
C VAL A 23 -11.07 6.88 -1.13
N THR A 24 -10.84 6.94 -2.44
CA THR A 24 -11.90 7.01 -3.46
C THR A 24 -12.37 5.63 -3.92
N SER A 25 -11.48 4.64 -3.88
CA SER A 25 -11.79 3.25 -4.25
C SER A 25 -10.95 2.28 -3.42
N HIS A 26 -11.53 1.13 -3.05
CA HIS A 26 -10.83 0.02 -2.39
C HIS A 26 -11.26 -1.30 -3.03
N THR A 27 -10.36 -1.93 -3.78
CA THR A 27 -10.57 -3.26 -4.36
C THR A 27 -9.77 -4.33 -3.61
N GLN A 28 -10.33 -5.53 -3.49
CA GLN A 28 -9.75 -6.66 -2.80
C GLN A 28 -9.80 -7.88 -3.71
N ARG A 29 -8.64 -8.43 -4.05
CA ARG A 29 -8.52 -9.61 -4.93
C ARG A 29 -7.78 -10.72 -4.20
N GLU A 30 -8.39 -11.90 -4.14
CA GLU A 30 -7.76 -13.10 -3.60
C GLU A 30 -6.62 -13.57 -4.53
N SER A 31 -5.52 -14.01 -3.94
CA SER A 31 -4.30 -14.41 -4.61
C SER A 31 -3.61 -15.48 -3.77
N GLY A 32 -4.11 -16.71 -3.86
CA GLY A 32 -3.72 -17.79 -2.96
C GLY A 32 -4.17 -17.48 -1.52
N GLU A 33 -3.25 -17.56 -0.57
CA GLU A 33 -3.51 -17.26 0.85
C GLU A 33 -3.59 -15.76 1.16
N TRP A 34 -3.26 -14.91 0.19
CA TRP A 34 -3.21 -13.46 0.36
C TRP A 34 -4.39 -12.79 -0.33
N VAL A 35 -4.87 -11.72 0.28
CA VAL A 35 -5.75 -10.74 -0.32
C VAL A 35 -4.89 -9.53 -0.71
N GLN A 36 -4.86 -9.23 -2.00
CA GLN A 36 -4.28 -8.01 -2.53
C GLN A 36 -5.30 -6.88 -2.42
N HIS A 37 -4.94 -5.87 -1.65
CA HIS A 37 -5.70 -4.64 -1.50
C HIS A 37 -5.12 -3.58 -2.42
N THR A 38 -5.98 -2.89 -3.18
CA THR A 38 -5.61 -1.72 -3.98
C THR A 38 -6.50 -0.56 -3.59
N LEU A 39 -5.89 0.56 -3.23
CA LEU A 39 -6.55 1.81 -2.91
C LEU A 39 -6.24 2.85 -3.98
N MET A 40 -7.27 3.60 -4.35
CA MET A 40 -7.10 4.89 -5.01
C MET A 40 -7.37 5.99 -3.99
N LEU A 41 -6.52 7.01 -4.00
CA LEU A 41 -6.64 8.16 -3.10
C LEU A 41 -7.07 9.38 -3.89
N GLN A 42 -7.79 10.29 -3.24
CA GLN A 42 -8.22 11.53 -3.86
C GLN A 42 -6.99 12.38 -4.23
N GLY A 43 -6.89 12.80 -5.50
CA GLY A 43 -5.78 13.61 -6.01
C GLY A 43 -4.53 12.83 -6.40
N TYR A 44 -4.59 11.48 -6.42
CA TYR A 44 -3.48 10.63 -6.86
C TYR A 44 -3.94 9.67 -7.96
N ASP A 45 -3.17 9.61 -9.05
CA ASP A 45 -3.45 8.74 -10.21
C ASP A 45 -2.75 7.37 -10.11
N VAL A 46 -1.94 7.17 -9.06
CA VAL A 46 -1.20 5.94 -8.80
C VAL A 46 -1.91 5.05 -7.77
N PRO A 47 -1.92 3.72 -7.96
CA PRO A 47 -2.55 2.80 -7.03
C PRO A 47 -1.66 2.52 -5.81
N PHE A 48 -2.28 2.52 -4.63
CA PHE A 48 -1.64 2.14 -3.38
C PHE A 48 -1.96 0.68 -3.05
N LYS A 49 -0.94 -0.19 -2.98
CA LYS A 49 -1.11 -1.64 -2.85
C LYS A 49 -0.56 -2.15 -1.53
N PHE A 50 -1.24 -3.15 -0.97
CA PHE A 50 -0.72 -3.93 0.15
C PHE A 50 -1.35 -5.33 0.17
N ARG A 51 -0.75 -6.24 0.93
CA ARG A 51 -1.24 -7.61 1.10
C ARG A 51 -1.57 -7.91 2.56
N ARG A 52 -2.65 -8.66 2.78
CA ARG A 52 -3.07 -9.21 4.08
C ARG A 52 -3.64 -10.61 3.87
N VAL A 53 -3.57 -11.46 4.89
CA VAL A 53 -4.12 -12.84 4.81
C VAL A 53 -5.67 -12.81 4.85
N LYS A 54 -6.27 -11.78 5.44
CA LYS A 54 -7.73 -11.65 5.61
C LYS A 54 -8.25 -10.46 4.82
N LYS A 55 -9.49 -10.58 4.33
CA LYS A 55 -10.26 -9.44 3.81
C LYS A 55 -10.39 -8.37 4.88
N TYR A 56 -10.36 -7.13 4.43
CA TYR A 56 -10.47 -5.96 5.28
C TYR A 56 -11.86 -5.34 5.11
N LYS A 57 -12.31 -4.56 6.10
CA LYS A 57 -13.49 -3.71 5.89
C LYS A 57 -13.20 -2.76 4.72
N SER A 58 -14.21 -2.43 3.93
CA SER A 58 -14.00 -1.44 2.87
C SER A 58 -13.49 -0.14 3.48
N LEU A 59 -12.53 0.47 2.78
CA LEU A 59 -11.91 1.73 3.17
C LEU A 59 -12.39 2.86 2.25
N GLN A 60 -13.20 2.55 1.23
CA GLN A 60 -13.78 3.53 0.34
C GLN A 60 -14.60 4.54 1.15
N GLY A 61 -14.38 5.84 0.87
CA GLY A 61 -15.01 6.94 1.60
C GLY A 61 -14.36 7.27 2.95
N GLN A 62 -13.34 6.52 3.37
CA GLN A 62 -12.65 6.76 4.65
C GLN A 62 -11.35 7.53 4.45
N ARG A 63 -10.95 8.22 5.51
CA ARG A 63 -9.61 8.81 5.63
C ARG A 63 -8.64 7.83 6.29
N VAL A 64 -7.43 7.76 5.76
CA VAL A 64 -6.38 6.84 6.22
C VAL A 64 -5.03 7.55 6.30
N SER A 65 -4.19 7.08 7.22
CA SER A 65 -2.76 7.40 7.26
C SER A 65 -1.96 6.22 6.72
N LEU A 66 -0.97 6.50 5.87
CA LEU A 66 -0.21 5.52 5.11
C LEU A 66 1.29 5.75 5.28
N VAL A 67 2.04 4.66 5.41
CA VAL A 67 3.49 4.63 5.21
C VAL A 67 3.78 3.73 4.02
N TYR A 68 4.44 4.26 2.99
CA TYR A 68 4.58 3.60 1.69
C TYR A 68 5.89 3.98 1.00
N TYR A 69 6.19 3.33 -0.12
CA TYR A 69 7.30 3.70 -1.00
C TYR A 69 6.90 3.47 -2.47
N PRO A 70 7.45 4.24 -3.43
CA PRO A 70 7.21 4.03 -4.85
C PRO A 70 7.90 2.76 -5.33
N GLU A 71 7.23 1.99 -6.16
CA GLU A 71 7.74 0.76 -6.76
C GLU A 71 7.22 0.65 -8.20
N THR A 72 8.05 0.17 -9.12
CA THR A 72 7.63 -0.12 -10.50
C THR A 72 7.37 -1.61 -10.64
N THR A 73 6.21 -1.98 -11.15
CA THR A 73 5.81 -3.38 -11.38
C THR A 73 5.52 -3.59 -12.86
N SER A 74 6.04 -4.68 -13.43
CA SER A 74 5.70 -5.10 -14.79
C SER A 74 4.43 -5.96 -14.78
N VAL A 75 3.39 -5.53 -15.51
CA VAL A 75 2.17 -6.30 -15.73
C VAL A 75 2.01 -6.50 -17.23
N ALA A 76 2.07 -7.76 -17.67
CA ALA A 76 1.94 -8.13 -19.09
C ALA A 76 2.89 -7.36 -20.04
N GLY A 77 4.11 -7.06 -19.58
CA GLY A 77 5.10 -6.31 -20.36
C GLY A 77 4.97 -4.80 -20.30
N ILE A 78 4.00 -4.26 -19.55
CA ILE A 78 3.83 -2.83 -19.29
C ILE A 78 4.36 -2.52 -17.89
N GLU A 79 5.21 -1.50 -17.77
CA GLU A 79 5.66 -1.00 -16.48
C GLU A 79 4.60 -0.06 -15.88
N LEU A 80 4.18 -0.33 -14.66
CA LEU A 80 3.28 0.51 -13.89
C LEU A 80 3.95 0.95 -12.61
N GLU A 81 3.88 2.25 -12.34
CA GLU A 81 4.21 2.80 -11.04
C GLU A 81 3.10 2.45 -10.04
N ILE A 82 3.50 1.98 -8.87
CA ILE A 82 2.63 1.66 -7.75
C ILE A 82 3.21 2.23 -6.47
N MET A 83 2.36 2.45 -5.47
CA MET A 83 2.79 2.82 -4.13
C MET A 83 2.63 1.62 -3.22
N GLN A 84 3.73 0.99 -2.82
CA GLN A 84 3.67 -0.16 -1.92
C GLN A 84 3.51 0.30 -0.47
N VAL A 85 2.37 -0.03 0.13
CA VAL A 85 2.00 0.37 1.49
C VAL A 85 2.51 -0.66 2.50
N VAL A 86 3.33 -0.19 3.43
CA VAL A 86 3.85 -0.97 4.55
C VAL A 86 2.90 -0.91 5.74
N ARG A 87 2.39 0.29 6.03
CA ARG A 87 1.48 0.55 7.15
C ARG A 87 0.28 1.36 6.69
N ILE A 88 -0.89 0.96 7.16
CA ILE A 88 -2.14 1.68 6.98
C ILE A 88 -2.89 1.74 8.31
N LYS A 89 -3.41 2.92 8.64
CA LYS A 89 -4.26 3.15 9.81
C LYS A 89 -5.48 3.93 9.36
N ARG A 90 -6.66 3.52 9.80
CA ARG A 90 -7.87 4.33 9.67
C ARG A 90 -7.78 5.51 10.64
N ALA A 91 -8.04 6.73 10.15
CA ALA A 91 -8.17 7.90 11.01
C ALA A 91 -9.37 7.73 11.95
#